data_AF-A0A7S3WKQ4-F1
#
_entry.id   AF-A0A7S3WKQ4-F1
#
_cell.length_a   1.000
_cell.length_b   1.000
_cell.length_c   1.000
_cell.angle_alpha   90.00
_cell.angle_beta   90.00
_cell.angle_gamma   90.00
#
_symmetry.space_group_name_H-M   'P 1'
#
loop_
_entity.id
_entity.type
_entity.pdbx_description
1 polymer ?
#
loop_
_entity_poly.entity_id
_entity_poly.type
_entity_poly.pdbx_seq_one_letter_code
_entity_poly.pdbx_strand_id
1 'polypeptide(L)'
;WEVLQDIIIPESAAERSCYMDTMLGTAKQADTLLCHWWGTSFREVVLCCAQSASGILSRPDLERKAFTPGSAGFAPTVNDRTFWICMFAANHHLDHAPGHPLCQHDKFDKVVGRMKTVAVALDPELVTLSRAWCLGEMGEALQVGKVVQFFGNLTEDLKNTIVKDAAPVQVPSVEDAQAHDASDKTRILEHIAATSGLGEFDKAIDDAVQQGVRGLILRRAMRENDTETA
;
A
#
# COMPACT_ATOMS: atom_id res chain seq x y z
N TRP A 1 -10.04 -9.56 0.81
CA TRP A 1 -11.49 -9.52 0.52
C TRP A 1 -12.36 -9.67 1.76
N GLU A 2 -12.04 -10.56 2.71
CA GLU A 2 -12.83 -10.82 3.93
C GLU A 2 -13.27 -9.54 4.66
N VAL A 3 -12.36 -8.65 5.04
CA VAL A 3 -12.73 -7.39 5.74
C VAL A 3 -13.70 -6.52 4.94
N LEU A 4 -13.57 -6.50 3.62
CA LEU A 4 -14.48 -5.72 2.78
C LEU A 4 -15.89 -6.33 2.77
N GLN A 5 -15.99 -7.64 2.56
CA GLN A 5 -17.25 -8.35 2.41
C GLN A 5 -17.96 -8.58 3.74
N ASP A 6 -17.22 -8.89 4.80
CA ASP A 6 -17.75 -9.37 6.07
C ASP A 6 -17.95 -8.22 7.08
N ILE A 7 -17.29 -7.08 6.87
CA ILE A 7 -17.34 -5.94 7.80
C ILE A 7 -17.74 -4.67 7.07
N ILE A 8 -16.92 -4.19 6.13
CA ILE A 8 -17.09 -2.84 5.56
C ILE A 8 -18.43 -2.68 4.84
N ILE A 9 -18.76 -3.59 3.92
CA ILE A 9 -20.01 -3.51 3.15
C ILE A 9 -21.22 -3.62 4.10
N PRO A 10 -21.34 -4.64 4.97
CA PRO A 10 -22.45 -4.73 5.92
C PRO A 10 -22.63 -3.49 6.81
N GLU A 11 -21.55 -3.00 7.40
CA GLU A 11 -21.59 -1.88 8.36
C GLU A 11 -21.87 -0.52 7.71
N SER A 12 -21.71 -0.39 6.39
CA SER A 12 -22.02 0.84 5.64
C SER A 12 -23.25 0.69 4.72
N ALA A 13 -23.97 -0.43 4.82
CA ALA A 13 -25.07 -0.75 3.92
C ALA A 13 -26.31 0.14 4.11
N ALA A 14 -26.58 0.58 5.33
CA ALA A 14 -27.76 1.40 5.64
C ALA A 14 -27.68 2.78 4.96
N GLU A 15 -26.49 3.39 4.96
CA GLU A 15 -26.20 4.70 4.38
C GLU A 15 -25.74 4.61 2.91
N ARG A 16 -25.34 3.42 2.45
CA ARG A 16 -24.76 3.18 1.12
C ARG A 16 -23.58 4.11 0.82
N SER A 17 -22.76 4.38 1.83
CA SER A 17 -21.62 5.30 1.80
C SER A 17 -20.29 4.54 1.92
N CYS A 18 -19.16 5.24 1.97
CA CYS A 18 -17.90 4.59 2.33
C CYS A 18 -17.86 4.32 3.84
N TYR A 19 -17.06 3.33 4.26
CA TYR A 19 -16.95 2.96 5.67
C TYR A 19 -16.49 4.12 6.56
N MET A 20 -15.60 4.98 6.04
CA MET A 20 -15.10 6.13 6.79
C MET A 20 -16.21 7.10 7.21
N ASP A 21 -17.32 7.17 6.47
CA ASP A 21 -18.46 8.03 6.82
C ASP A 21 -19.29 7.47 7.98
N THR A 22 -19.17 6.17 8.29
CA THR A 22 -19.90 5.51 9.39
C THR A 22 -19.08 5.33 10.66
N MET A 23 -17.76 5.51 10.58
CA MET A 23 -16.87 5.35 11.74
C MET A 23 -17.09 6.44 12.81
N LEU A 24 -17.21 6.00 14.07
CA LEU A 24 -17.23 6.90 15.22
C LEU A 24 -15.83 7.48 15.48
N GLY A 25 -15.71 8.81 15.57
CA GLY A 25 -14.45 9.46 15.91
C GLY A 25 -14.36 10.90 15.41
N THR A 26 -13.23 11.55 15.69
CA THR A 26 -12.91 12.85 15.09
C THR A 26 -12.35 12.66 13.68
N ALA A 27 -12.94 13.37 12.71
CA ALA A 27 -12.43 13.38 11.35
C ALA A 27 -11.02 13.99 11.34
N LYS A 28 -10.01 13.18 11.01
CA LYS A 28 -8.64 13.62 10.79
C LYS A 28 -8.23 13.34 9.36
N GLN A 29 -7.65 14.35 8.72
CA GLN A 29 -7.19 14.22 7.35
C GLN A 29 -5.97 13.29 7.28
N ALA A 30 -6.06 12.27 6.43
CA ALA A 30 -4.92 11.41 6.11
C ALA A 30 -3.82 12.20 5.38
N ASP A 31 -2.56 11.91 5.73
CA ASP A 31 -1.39 12.45 5.05
C ASP A 31 -0.59 11.37 4.28
N THR A 32 -0.96 10.11 4.45
CA THR A 32 -0.32 8.96 3.83
C THR A 32 -1.35 8.11 3.09
N LEU A 33 -1.14 7.87 1.80
CA LEU A 33 -1.87 6.82 1.08
C LEU A 33 -1.23 5.47 1.39
N LEU A 34 -2.05 4.47 1.71
CA LEU A 34 -1.59 3.08 1.75
C LEU A 34 -1.90 2.39 0.42
N CYS A 35 -0.86 2.16 -0.38
CA CYS A 35 -0.92 1.32 -1.57
C CYS A 35 -0.83 -0.15 -1.16
N HIS A 36 -1.87 -0.94 -1.43
CA HIS A 36 -1.93 -2.35 -1.04
C HIS A 36 -2.70 -3.20 -2.03
N TRP A 37 -2.39 -4.50 -2.06
CA TRP A 37 -3.20 -5.49 -2.75
C TRP A 37 -4.37 -5.96 -1.86
N TRP A 38 -5.55 -6.15 -2.45
CA TRP A 38 -6.76 -6.58 -1.73
C TRP A 38 -6.75 -8.06 -1.31
N GLY A 39 -5.86 -8.86 -1.90
CA GLY A 39 -5.61 -10.24 -1.48
C GLY A 39 -4.65 -10.34 -0.29
N THR A 40 -3.92 -9.27 0.04
CA THR A 40 -3.10 -9.22 1.25
C THR A 40 -3.98 -9.34 2.48
N SER A 41 -3.57 -10.17 3.45
CA SER A 41 -4.33 -10.31 4.69
C SER A 41 -4.42 -8.97 5.41
N PHE A 42 -5.56 -8.69 6.05
CA PHE A 42 -5.72 -7.43 6.77
C PHE A 42 -4.71 -7.26 7.90
N ARG A 43 -4.28 -8.37 8.51
CA ARG A 43 -3.20 -8.39 9.51
C ARG A 43 -1.89 -7.83 8.95
N GLU A 44 -1.51 -8.22 7.72
CA GLU A 44 -0.32 -7.66 7.05
C GLU A 44 -0.48 -6.17 6.75
N VAL A 45 -1.66 -5.74 6.30
CA VAL A 45 -1.97 -4.33 6.02
C VAL A 45 -1.77 -3.48 7.29
N VAL A 46 -2.34 -3.91 8.42
CA VAL A 46 -2.17 -3.24 9.72
C VAL A 46 -0.71 -3.18 10.15
N LEU A 47 0.04 -4.26 9.97
CA LEU A 47 1.46 -4.30 10.34
C LEU A 47 2.33 -3.43 9.44
N CYS A 48 1.99 -3.28 8.16
CA CYS A 48 2.64 -2.32 7.27
C CYS A 48 2.38 -0.88 7.71
N CYS A 49 1.13 -0.54 8.08
CA CYS A 49 0.80 0.77 8.65
C CYS A 49 1.59 1.03 9.94
N ALA A 50 1.62 0.04 10.85
CA ALA A 50 2.36 0.14 12.10
C ALA A 50 3.87 0.31 11.86
N GLN A 51 4.43 -0.42 10.90
CA GLN A 51 5.83 -0.28 10.49
C GLN A 51 6.10 1.12 9.93
N SER A 52 5.23 1.62 9.05
CA SER A 52 5.32 2.97 8.49
C SER A 52 5.26 4.05 9.57
N ALA A 53 4.38 3.89 10.55
CA ALA A 53 4.16 4.89 11.59
C ALA A 53 5.24 4.88 12.68
N SER A 54 5.80 3.70 13.01
CA SER A 54 6.71 3.50 14.14
C SER A 54 8.19 3.38 13.75
N GLY A 55 8.50 3.00 12.51
CA GLY A 55 9.85 2.66 12.07
C GLY A 55 10.39 1.34 12.65
N ILE A 56 9.58 0.57 13.39
CA ILE A 56 9.98 -0.73 13.95
C ILE A 56 10.13 -1.74 12.82
N LEU A 57 11.30 -2.37 12.70
CA LEU A 57 11.57 -3.36 11.65
C LEU A 57 11.33 -4.81 12.09
N SER A 58 11.36 -5.06 13.40
CA SER A 58 11.16 -6.37 14.01
C SER A 58 9.70 -6.79 13.91
N ARG A 59 9.45 -7.90 13.20
CA ARG A 59 8.11 -8.46 13.04
C ARG A 59 7.50 -8.89 14.39
N PRO A 60 8.20 -9.63 15.27
CA PRO A 60 7.66 -9.98 16.58
C PRO A 60 7.29 -8.76 17.44
N ASP A 61 8.05 -7.65 17.35
CA ASP A 61 7.74 -6.43 18.10
C ASP A 61 6.50 -5.72 17.57
N LEU A 62 6.34 -5.64 16.24
CA LEU A 62 5.14 -5.10 15.62
C LEU A 62 3.91 -5.91 16.01
N GLU A 63 3.99 -7.24 15.91
CA GLU A 63 2.87 -8.13 16.29
C GLU A 63 2.50 -8.00 17.76
N ARG A 64 3.50 -7.99 18.65
CA ARG A 64 3.29 -7.83 20.09
C ARG A 64 2.57 -6.52 20.40
N LYS A 65 3.01 -5.41 19.79
CA LYS A 65 2.43 -4.09 20.01
C LYS A 65 1.06 -3.90 19.38
N ALA A 66 0.81 -4.50 18.22
CA ALA A 66 -0.44 -4.31 17.49
C ALA A 66 -1.57 -5.24 17.99
N PHE A 67 -1.25 -6.47 18.38
CA PHE A 67 -2.27 -7.51 18.55
C PHE A 67 -2.25 -8.25 19.89
N THR A 68 -1.24 -8.06 20.76
CA THR A 68 -1.24 -8.70 22.08
C THR A 68 -1.98 -7.85 23.11
N PRO A 69 -3.11 -8.34 23.66
CA PRO A 69 -3.81 -7.65 24.73
C PRO A 69 -2.91 -7.43 25.95
N GLY A 70 -2.98 -6.25 26.56
CA GLY A 70 -2.15 -5.88 27.72
C GLY A 70 -0.71 -5.52 27.39
N SER A 71 -0.29 -5.54 26.11
CA SER A 71 0.99 -4.93 25.73
C SER A 71 0.92 -3.41 25.91
N ALA A 72 2.10 -2.77 26.07
CA ALA A 72 2.18 -1.31 26.15
C ALA A 72 1.73 -0.58 24.85
N GLY A 73 1.42 -1.34 23.78
CA GLY A 73 1.02 -0.79 22.49
C GLY A 73 2.11 0.05 21.82
N PHE A 74 1.66 0.92 20.92
CA PHE A 74 2.49 1.96 20.30
C PHE A 74 2.38 3.28 21.06
N ALA A 75 3.41 4.12 20.92
CA ALA A 75 3.39 5.47 21.48
C ALA A 75 2.24 6.29 20.87
N PRO A 76 1.69 7.30 21.59
CA PRO A 76 0.60 8.14 21.07
C PRO A 76 0.91 8.78 19.71
N THR A 77 2.16 9.20 19.47
CA THR A 77 2.59 9.78 18.20
C THR A 77 2.53 8.82 17.01
N VAL A 78 2.63 7.51 17.27
CA VAL A 78 2.46 6.46 16.25
C VAL A 78 0.97 6.23 15.99
N ASN A 79 0.16 6.16 17.06
CA ASN A 79 -1.29 5.98 16.95
C ASN A 79 -2.00 7.19 16.32
N ASP A 80 -1.39 8.38 16.39
CA ASP A 80 -1.91 9.59 15.77
C ASP A 80 -1.65 9.66 14.25
N ARG A 81 -0.93 8.68 13.67
CA ARG A 81 -0.77 8.60 12.21
C ARG A 81 -2.07 8.17 11.53
N THR A 82 -2.32 8.75 10.36
CA THR A 82 -3.57 8.57 9.63
C THR A 82 -3.29 8.18 8.19
N PHE A 83 -3.95 7.11 7.76
CA PHE A 83 -3.77 6.54 6.44
C PHE A 83 -5.08 6.64 5.65
N TRP A 84 -4.98 7.01 4.38
CA TRP A 84 -6.05 6.80 3.43
C TRP A 84 -5.87 5.40 2.86
N ILE A 85 -6.88 4.54 3.03
CA ILE A 85 -6.86 3.16 2.57
C ILE A 85 -8.12 2.94 1.74
N CYS A 86 -7.98 2.55 0.48
CA CYS A 86 -9.09 2.48 -0.46
C CYS A 86 -10.23 1.56 0.02
N MET A 87 -9.91 0.47 0.75
CA MET A 87 -10.94 -0.41 1.31
C MET A 87 -11.92 0.33 2.23
N PHE A 88 -11.48 1.32 3.00
CA PHE A 88 -12.34 2.07 3.92
C PHE A 88 -12.89 3.36 3.29
N ALA A 89 -12.09 3.98 2.43
CA ALA A 89 -12.37 5.32 1.92
C ALA A 89 -13.22 5.36 0.65
N ALA A 90 -13.19 4.30 -0.16
CA ALA A 90 -14.03 4.19 -1.35
C ALA A 90 -15.44 3.73 -0.95
N ASN A 91 -16.44 4.21 -1.69
CA ASN A 91 -17.80 3.68 -1.60
C ASN A 91 -17.91 2.42 -2.45
N HIS A 92 -18.12 1.27 -1.81
CA HIS A 92 -18.18 -0.05 -2.46
C HIS A 92 -19.61 -0.50 -2.80
N HIS A 93 -20.63 0.31 -2.53
CA HIS A 93 -22.04 0.00 -2.79
C HIS A 93 -22.53 0.48 -4.16
N LEU A 94 -21.75 1.36 -4.79
CA LEU A 94 -22.12 2.06 -6.01
C LEU A 94 -20.96 1.98 -7.00
N ASP A 95 -21.24 1.43 -8.17
CA ASP A 95 -20.35 1.51 -9.31
C ASP A 95 -20.88 2.60 -10.25
N HIS A 96 -20.11 3.67 -10.39
CA HIS A 96 -20.45 4.81 -11.24
C HIS A 96 -19.44 4.90 -12.37
N ALA A 97 -19.95 5.12 -13.58
CA ALA A 97 -19.12 5.31 -14.76
C ALA A 97 -18.12 6.48 -14.59
N PRO A 98 -16.95 6.42 -15.24
CA PRO A 98 -15.99 7.52 -15.25
C PRO A 98 -16.61 8.86 -15.64
N GLY A 99 -16.18 9.94 -14.97
CA GLY A 99 -16.71 11.30 -15.14
C GLY A 99 -17.94 11.61 -14.28
N HIS A 100 -18.57 10.60 -13.66
CA HIS A 100 -19.65 10.84 -12.71
C HIS A 100 -19.12 11.47 -11.41
N PRO A 101 -19.80 12.46 -10.80
CA PRO A 101 -19.31 13.11 -9.56
C PRO A 101 -19.04 12.17 -8.39
N LEU A 102 -19.66 10.98 -8.39
CA LEU A 102 -19.52 9.94 -7.37
C LEU A 102 -18.65 8.75 -7.81
N CYS A 103 -18.09 8.74 -9.02
CA CYS A 103 -17.12 7.73 -9.42
C CYS A 103 -15.93 7.75 -8.44
N GLN A 104 -15.50 6.58 -7.98
CA GLN A 104 -14.38 6.46 -7.05
C GLN A 104 -13.07 6.16 -7.80
N HIS A 105 -13.18 5.44 -8.91
CA HIS A 105 -12.06 4.97 -9.71
C HIS A 105 -11.30 6.11 -10.39
N ASP A 106 -11.99 7.19 -10.80
CA ASP A 106 -11.42 8.34 -11.54
C ASP A 106 -10.92 9.50 -10.65
N LYS A 107 -10.84 9.28 -9.34
CA LYS A 107 -10.36 10.29 -8.37
C LYS A 107 -9.01 9.96 -7.76
N PHE A 108 -8.40 8.87 -8.21
CA PHE A 108 -7.23 8.34 -7.58
C PHE A 108 -6.03 9.31 -7.66
N ASP A 109 -5.79 9.91 -8.82
CA ASP A 109 -4.85 11.01 -9.05
C ASP A 109 -5.03 12.16 -8.03
N LYS A 110 -6.28 12.56 -7.78
CA LYS A 110 -6.63 13.61 -6.82
C LYS A 110 -6.34 13.19 -5.38
N VAL A 111 -6.51 11.91 -5.05
CA VAL A 111 -6.14 11.37 -3.74
C VAL A 111 -4.64 11.44 -3.57
N VAL A 112 -3.85 10.88 -4.50
CA VAL A 112 -2.38 10.91 -4.46
C VAL A 112 -1.86 12.35 -4.36
N GLY A 113 -2.41 13.27 -5.16
CA GLY A 113 -2.02 14.67 -5.14
C GLY A 113 -2.17 15.34 -3.76
N ARG A 114 -3.14 14.89 -2.96
CA ARG A 114 -3.39 15.39 -1.58
C ARG A 114 -2.52 14.75 -0.51
N MET A 115 -1.90 13.61 -0.80
CA MET A 115 -1.07 12.89 0.17
C MET A 115 0.34 13.48 0.21
N LYS A 116 1.01 13.35 1.35
CA LYS A 116 2.44 13.68 1.48
C LYS A 116 3.31 12.51 1.07
N THR A 117 2.88 11.31 1.42
CA THR A 117 3.62 10.06 1.25
C THR A 117 2.70 8.96 0.73
N VAL A 118 3.27 8.02 -0.03
CA VAL A 118 2.65 6.74 -0.35
C VAL A 118 3.44 5.64 0.36
N ALA A 119 2.74 4.89 1.22
CA ALA A 119 3.25 3.69 1.87
C ALA A 119 2.78 2.47 1.08
N VAL A 120 3.72 1.71 0.51
CA VAL A 120 3.46 0.48 -0.22
C VAL A 120 3.55 -0.70 0.75
N ALA A 121 2.41 -1.36 0.98
CA ALA A 121 2.29 -2.54 1.81
C ALA A 121 2.60 -3.80 0.99
N LEU A 122 3.81 -4.33 1.13
CA LEU A 122 4.28 -5.54 0.48
C LEU A 122 3.79 -6.77 1.24
N ASP A 123 3.07 -7.64 0.52
CA ASP A 123 2.84 -9.01 0.98
C ASP A 123 4.13 -9.84 0.90
N PRO A 124 4.21 -10.98 1.62
CA PRO A 124 5.44 -11.77 1.72
C PRO A 124 6.01 -12.24 0.39
N GLU A 125 5.17 -12.40 -0.64
CA GLU A 125 5.52 -12.92 -1.96
C GLU A 125 5.62 -11.81 -3.03
N LEU A 126 5.50 -10.54 -2.63
CA LEU A 126 5.54 -9.37 -3.52
C LEU A 126 4.43 -9.35 -4.59
N VAL A 127 3.31 -10.05 -4.38
CA VAL A 127 2.16 -10.05 -5.31
C VAL A 127 1.65 -8.62 -5.53
N THR A 128 1.75 -7.75 -4.54
CA THR A 128 1.41 -6.32 -4.61
C THR A 128 2.11 -5.63 -5.79
N LEU A 129 3.36 -5.99 -6.09
CA LEU A 129 4.13 -5.43 -7.20
C LEU A 129 3.72 -5.99 -8.57
N SER A 130 2.86 -7.02 -8.61
CA SER A 130 2.29 -7.55 -9.85
C SER A 130 0.93 -6.96 -10.20
N ARG A 131 0.37 -6.07 -9.36
CA ARG A 131 -1.00 -5.56 -9.53
C ARG A 131 -1.00 -4.23 -10.28
N ALA A 132 -1.69 -4.17 -11.41
CA ALA A 132 -1.75 -2.98 -12.27
C ALA A 132 -2.19 -1.73 -11.52
N TRP A 133 -3.18 -1.86 -10.62
CA TRP A 133 -3.62 -0.77 -9.76
C TRP A 133 -2.50 -0.27 -8.84
N CYS A 134 -1.82 -1.16 -8.10
CA CYS A 134 -0.72 -0.77 -7.21
C CYS A 134 0.44 -0.11 -7.97
N LEU A 135 0.77 -0.61 -9.16
CA LEU A 135 1.77 0.03 -10.04
C LEU A 135 1.30 1.42 -10.46
N GLY A 136 0.03 1.55 -10.87
CA GLY A 136 -0.64 2.82 -11.14
C GLY A 136 -0.49 3.82 -9.99
N GLU A 137 -0.74 3.38 -8.75
CA GLU A 137 -0.64 4.20 -7.55
C GLU A 137 0.78 4.71 -7.29
N MET A 138 1.77 3.82 -7.41
CA MET A 138 3.17 4.17 -7.22
C MET A 138 3.66 5.13 -8.28
N GLY A 139 3.36 4.86 -9.56
CA GLY A 139 3.84 5.70 -10.66
C GLY A 139 3.22 7.09 -10.65
N GLU A 140 1.92 7.23 -10.38
CA GLU A 140 1.27 8.53 -10.19
C GLU A 140 1.95 9.33 -9.05
N ALA A 141 2.25 8.65 -7.94
CA ALA A 141 2.94 9.27 -6.81
C ALA A 141 4.33 9.77 -7.19
N LEU A 142 5.10 8.98 -7.96
CA LEU A 142 6.43 9.36 -8.42
C LEU A 142 6.37 10.56 -9.39
N GLN A 143 5.42 10.56 -10.33
CA GLN A 143 5.23 11.65 -11.30
C GLN A 143 4.93 12.99 -10.62
N VAL A 144 4.10 12.98 -9.57
CA VAL A 144 3.76 14.18 -8.80
C VAL A 144 4.74 14.46 -7.63
N GLY A 145 5.92 13.82 -7.66
CA GLY A 145 7.03 14.09 -6.75
C GLY A 145 6.78 13.69 -5.29
N LYS A 146 5.90 12.71 -5.05
CA LYS A 146 5.62 12.18 -3.71
C LYS A 146 6.67 11.15 -3.31
N VAL A 147 6.85 11.01 -2.00
CA VAL A 147 7.73 9.98 -1.45
C VAL A 147 7.00 8.64 -1.44
N VAL A 148 7.58 7.64 -2.10
CA VAL A 148 7.11 6.25 -2.07
C VAL A 148 7.99 5.43 -1.13
N GLN A 149 7.40 4.78 -0.14
CA GLN A 149 8.10 3.99 0.87
C GLN A 149 7.55 2.58 0.95
N PHE A 150 8.42 1.60 1.17
CA PHE A 150 8.07 0.19 1.13
C PHE A 150 8.13 -0.44 2.52
N PHE A 151 7.07 -1.17 2.88
CA PHE A 151 6.87 -1.81 4.18
C PHE A 151 6.32 -3.22 3.97
N GLY A 152 6.52 -4.11 4.92
CA GLY A 152 6.09 -5.51 4.81
C GLY A 152 7.12 -6.49 5.32
N ASN A 153 6.76 -7.77 5.35
CA ASN A 153 7.64 -8.85 5.81
C ASN A 153 7.81 -9.92 4.73
N LEU A 154 8.89 -9.78 3.95
CA LEU A 154 9.23 -10.71 2.87
C LEU A 154 9.66 -12.07 3.41
N THR A 155 9.49 -13.12 2.61
CA THR A 155 10.00 -14.46 2.93
C THR A 155 11.53 -14.48 2.95
N GLU A 156 12.12 -15.40 3.72
CA GLU A 156 13.58 -15.58 3.75
C GLU A 156 14.14 -15.96 2.38
N ASP A 157 13.41 -16.76 1.60
CA ASP A 157 13.83 -17.15 0.25
C ASP A 157 13.95 -15.94 -0.68
N LEU A 158 12.98 -15.02 -0.64
CA LEU A 158 13.06 -13.78 -1.42
C LEU A 158 14.18 -12.87 -0.94
N LYS A 159 14.36 -12.72 0.38
CA LYS A 159 15.48 -11.94 0.94
C LYS A 159 16.82 -12.51 0.47
N ASN A 160 16.99 -13.82 0.56
CA ASN A 160 18.20 -14.52 0.13
C ASN A 160 18.45 -14.31 -1.36
N THR A 161 17.42 -14.49 -2.20
CA THR A 161 17.52 -14.31 -3.65
C THR A 161 17.96 -12.87 -4.01
N ILE A 162 17.35 -11.86 -3.39
CA ILE A 162 17.65 -10.46 -3.68
C ILE A 162 19.03 -10.03 -3.18
N VAL A 163 19.42 -10.47 -1.97
CA VAL A 163 20.66 -10.04 -1.32
C VAL A 163 21.86 -10.89 -1.70
N LYS A 164 21.75 -12.22 -1.57
CA LYS A 164 22.88 -13.14 -1.77
C LYS A 164 23.18 -13.33 -3.26
N ASP A 165 22.14 -13.51 -4.06
CA ASP A 165 22.30 -13.74 -5.51
C ASP A 165 22.30 -12.42 -6.31
N ALA A 166 22.19 -11.29 -5.59
CA ALA A 166 22.05 -9.95 -6.16
C ALA A 166 20.91 -9.82 -7.19
N ALA A 167 19.93 -10.74 -7.17
CA ALA A 167 18.88 -10.79 -8.17
C ALA A 167 18.00 -9.53 -8.12
N PRO A 168 17.64 -8.93 -9.28
CA PRO A 168 16.71 -7.82 -9.31
C PRO A 168 15.34 -8.24 -8.82
N VAL A 169 14.66 -7.35 -8.10
CA VAL A 169 13.25 -7.53 -7.74
C VAL A 169 12.45 -7.56 -9.04
N GLN A 170 11.66 -8.61 -9.26
CA GLN A 170 10.89 -8.70 -10.50
C GLN A 170 9.66 -7.81 -10.38
N VAL A 171 9.55 -6.84 -11.29
CA VAL A 171 8.37 -5.99 -11.45
C VAL A 171 7.95 -6.09 -12.91
N PRO A 172 6.72 -6.57 -13.21
CA PRO A 172 6.23 -6.58 -14.58
C PRO A 172 6.02 -5.14 -15.08
N SER A 173 5.99 -4.98 -16.40
CA SER A 173 5.42 -3.76 -16.99
C SER A 173 3.99 -3.57 -16.50
N VAL A 174 3.50 -2.33 -16.45
CA VAL A 174 2.09 -2.09 -16.12
C VAL A 174 1.15 -2.74 -17.15
N GLU A 175 1.60 -2.93 -18.39
CA GLU A 175 0.90 -3.67 -19.45
C GLU A 175 0.78 -5.16 -19.15
N ASP A 176 1.75 -5.77 -18.47
CA ASP A 176 1.76 -7.19 -18.10
C ASP A 176 1.19 -7.42 -16.69
N ALA A 177 1.01 -6.36 -15.91
CA ALA A 177 0.51 -6.44 -14.55
C ALA A 177 -0.95 -6.94 -14.49
N GLN A 178 -1.26 -7.64 -13.41
CA GLN A 178 -2.54 -8.28 -13.19
C GLN A 178 -3.59 -7.25 -12.75
N ALA A 179 -4.79 -7.34 -13.33
CA ALA A 179 -5.96 -6.59 -12.89
C ALA A 179 -7.12 -7.55 -12.63
N HIS A 180 -8.02 -7.19 -11.72
CA HIS A 180 -9.26 -7.95 -11.52
C HIS A 180 -10.29 -7.60 -12.59
N ASP A 181 -10.32 -6.32 -12.97
CA ASP A 181 -11.15 -5.80 -14.05
C ASP A 181 -10.28 -5.27 -15.19
N ALA A 182 -10.57 -5.72 -16.41
CA ALA A 182 -9.91 -5.27 -17.63
C ALA A 182 -10.21 -3.80 -17.95
N SER A 183 -11.38 -3.30 -17.55
CA SER A 183 -11.76 -1.90 -17.77
C SER A 183 -10.88 -0.95 -16.95
N ASP A 184 -10.63 -1.28 -15.69
CA ASP A 184 -9.72 -0.55 -14.81
C ASP A 184 -8.30 -0.55 -15.36
N LYS A 185 -7.81 -1.70 -15.84
CA LYS A 185 -6.48 -1.77 -16.47
C LYS A 185 -6.39 -0.87 -17.69
N THR A 186 -7.39 -0.91 -18.56
CA THR A 186 -7.43 -0.07 -19.77
C THR A 186 -7.34 1.41 -19.41
N ARG A 187 -8.13 1.85 -18.42
CA ARG A 187 -8.10 3.24 -17.94
C ARG A 187 -6.76 3.65 -17.35
N ILE A 188 -6.12 2.77 -16.57
CA ILE A 188 -4.77 3.03 -16.03
C ILE A 188 -3.77 3.21 -17.17
N LEU A 189 -3.78 2.33 -18.16
CA LEU A 189 -2.88 2.40 -19.32
C LEU A 189 -3.11 3.66 -20.16
N GLU A 190 -4.37 4.01 -20.42
CA GLU A 190 -4.73 5.24 -21.14
C GLU A 190 -4.25 6.49 -20.40
N HIS A 191 -4.41 6.53 -19.07
CA HIS A 191 -3.91 7.62 -18.23
C HIS A 191 -2.39 7.74 -18.31
N ILE A 192 -1.66 6.63 -18.14
CA ILE A 192 -0.18 6.62 -18.20
C ILE A 192 0.32 7.07 -19.57
N ALA A 193 -0.31 6.57 -20.65
CA ALA A 193 0.01 6.96 -22.02
C ALA A 193 -0.21 8.47 -22.27
N ALA A 194 -1.23 9.05 -21.64
CA ALA A 194 -1.54 10.48 -21.76
C ALA A 194 -0.62 11.39 -20.93
N THR A 195 0.02 10.89 -19.86
CA THR A 195 0.82 11.71 -18.94
C THR A 195 2.33 11.61 -19.16
N SER A 196 2.88 10.39 -19.14
CA SER A 196 4.34 10.16 -19.16
C SER A 196 4.82 9.17 -20.23
N GLY A 197 3.91 8.36 -20.78
CA GLY A 197 4.28 7.22 -21.61
C GLY A 197 4.73 6.01 -20.79
N LEU A 198 4.42 4.82 -21.30
CA LEU A 198 4.57 3.55 -20.58
C LEU A 198 6.02 3.23 -20.20
N GLY A 199 6.97 3.48 -21.11
CA GLY A 199 8.39 3.14 -20.85
C GLY A 199 9.04 3.98 -19.75
N GLU A 200 8.73 5.28 -19.67
CA GLU A 200 9.24 6.15 -18.60
C GLU A 200 8.57 5.82 -17.27
N PHE A 201 7.28 5.50 -17.30
CA PHE A 201 6.50 5.06 -16.15
C PHE A 201 7.05 3.77 -15.52
N ASP A 202 7.20 2.72 -16.33
CA ASP A 202 7.70 1.42 -15.87
C ASP A 202 9.13 1.55 -15.32
N LYS A 203 9.98 2.33 -15.99
CA LYS A 203 11.34 2.58 -15.50
C LYS A 203 11.35 3.27 -14.13
N ALA A 204 10.52 4.30 -13.94
CA ALA A 204 10.46 5.02 -12.68
C ALA A 204 10.00 4.11 -11.53
N ILE A 205 9.04 3.22 -11.80
CA ILE A 205 8.57 2.23 -10.83
C ILE A 205 9.67 1.21 -10.53
N ASP A 206 10.32 0.64 -11.54
CA ASP A 206 11.39 -0.34 -11.34
C ASP A 206 12.50 0.25 -10.47
N ASP A 207 13.01 1.44 -10.83
CA ASP A 207 14.06 2.13 -10.06
C ASP A 207 13.64 2.33 -8.59
N ALA A 208 12.41 2.79 -8.35
CA ALA A 208 11.88 3.00 -6.99
C ALA A 208 11.73 1.69 -6.21
N VAL A 209 11.25 0.62 -6.85
CA VAL A 209 11.09 -0.70 -6.24
C VAL A 209 12.44 -1.33 -5.92
N GLN A 210 13.39 -1.32 -6.86
CA GLN A 210 14.74 -1.86 -6.62
C GLN A 210 15.37 -1.19 -5.41
N GLN A 211 15.33 0.15 -5.36
CA GLN A 211 15.89 0.90 -4.23
C GLN A 211 15.14 0.63 -2.93
N GLY A 212 13.82 0.69 -2.97
CA GLY A 212 12.97 0.63 -1.79
C GLY A 212 12.95 -0.74 -1.12
N VAL A 213 12.78 -1.80 -1.91
CA VAL A 213 12.75 -3.19 -1.42
C VAL A 213 14.11 -3.62 -0.91
N ARG A 214 15.20 -3.38 -1.66
CA ARG A 214 16.56 -3.69 -1.19
C ARG A 214 16.90 -2.89 0.07
N GLY A 215 16.54 -1.61 0.11
CA GLY A 215 16.73 -0.77 1.29
C GLY A 215 15.94 -1.25 2.52
N LEU A 216 14.75 -1.83 2.34
CA LEU A 216 14.00 -2.47 3.41
C LEU A 216 14.73 -3.72 3.95
N ILE A 217 15.22 -4.58 3.07
CA ILE A 217 15.93 -5.82 3.45
C ILE A 217 17.24 -5.49 4.18
N LEU A 218 18.05 -4.58 3.63
CA LEU A 218 19.33 -4.20 4.22
C LEU A 218 19.16 -3.57 5.61
N ARG A 219 18.19 -2.67 5.80
CA ARG A 219 17.91 -2.06 7.11
C ARG A 219 17.52 -3.11 8.16
N ARG A 220 16.90 -4.21 7.76
CA ARG A 220 16.57 -5.32 8.67
C ARG A 220 17.81 -6.12 9.05
N ALA A 221 18.59 -6.56 8.06
CA ALA A 221 19.82 -7.29 8.30
C ALA A 221 20.80 -6.52 9.21
N MET A 222 20.91 -5.20 9.02
CA MET A 222 21.73 -4.35 9.90
C MET A 222 21.25 -4.36 11.35
N ARG A 223 19.93 -4.29 11.60
CA ARG A 223 19.38 -4.33 12.96
C ARG A 223 19.52 -5.69 13.64
N GLU A 224 19.43 -6.77 12.87
CA GLU A 224 19.60 -8.13 13.39
C GLU A 224 21.05 -8.35 13.86
N ASN A 225 22.03 -7.87 13.09
CA ASN A 225 23.44 -7.92 13.48
C ASN A 225 23.72 -7.08 14.75
N ASP A 226 23.12 -5.90 14.88
CA ASP A 226 23.29 -5.06 16.08
C ASP A 226 22.78 -5.79 17.34
N THR A 227 21.70 -6.58 17.24
CA THR A 227 21.16 -7.34 18.37
C THR A 227 21.97 -8.58 18.75
N GLU A 228 22.74 -9.17 17.84
CA GLU A 228 23.59 -10.34 18.14
C GLU A 228 24.90 -9.95 18.83
N THR A 229 25.31 -8.69 18.72
CA THR A 229 26.58 -8.18 19.29
C THR A 229 26.43 -7.51 20.67
N ALA A 230 25.19 -7.35 21.16
CA ALA A 230 24.86 -6.70 22.43
C ALA A 230 24.54 -7.73 23.54
#